data_AF-A0A1Z8WTP2-F1
#
_entry.id   AF-A0A1Z8WTP2-F1
#
_cell.length_a   1.000
_cell.length_b   1.000
_cell.length_c   1.000
_cell.angle_alpha   90.00
_cell.angle_beta   90.00
_cell.angle_gamma   90.00
#
_symmetry.space_group_name_H-M   'P 1'
#
loop_
_entity.id
_entity.type
_entity.pdbx_description
1 polymer ?
#
loop_
_entity_poly.entity_id
_entity_poly.type
_entity_poly.pdbx_seq_one_letter_code
_entity_poly.pdbx_strand_id
1 'polypeptide(L)' 'MEETVRRKKSALRTMLEMMDVPEMRMDVDRQSNLRWLNRNLRIRNGDHPLFETAIELVGWLMKSERTRPVC' A
#
# COMPACT_ATOMS: atom_id res chain seq x y z
N MET A 1 -5.43 16.99 -5.15
CA MET A 1 -4.44 15.87 -5.25
C MET A 1 -4.33 15.11 -3.92
N GLU A 2 -4.43 15.77 -2.77
CA GLU A 2 -4.40 15.11 -1.46
C GLU A 2 -5.61 14.22 -1.18
N GLU A 3 -6.81 14.62 -1.63
CA GLU A 3 -8.02 13.81 -1.41
C GLU A 3 -7.99 12.46 -2.13
N THR A 4 -7.41 12.41 -3.34
CA THR A 4 -7.26 11.15 -4.08
C THR A 4 -6.25 10.21 -3.41
N VAL A 5 -5.17 10.75 -2.84
CA VAL A 5 -4.21 9.97 -2.03
C VAL A 5 -4.90 9.41 -0.80
N ARG A 6 -5.68 10.23 -0.06
CA ARG A 6 -6.38 9.80 1.15
C ARG A 6 -7.37 8.67 0.86
N ARG A 7 -8.18 8.80 -0.20
CA ARG A 7 -9.13 7.76 -0.63
C ARG A 7 -8.42 6.45 -1.00
N LYS A 8 -7.32 6.53 -1.76
CA LYS A 8 -6.52 5.35 -2.12
C LYS A 8 -5.85 4.68 -0.92
N LYS A 9 -5.35 5.46 0.05
CA LYS A 9 -4.82 4.93 1.32
C LYS A 9 -5.90 4.19 2.12
N SER A 10 -7.10 4.76 2.22
CA SER A 10 -8.23 4.11 2.89
C SER A 10 -8.62 2.80 2.20
N ALA A 11 -8.74 2.82 0.87
CA ALA A 11 -9.07 1.63 0.07
C ALA A 11 -8.01 0.53 0.24
N LEU A 12 -6.72 0.89 0.21
CA LEU A 12 -5.63 -0.05 0.44
C LEU A 12 -5.72 -0.67 1.84
N ARG A 13 -6.06 0.13 2.87
CA ARG A 13 -6.20 -0.37 4.24
C ARG A 13 -7.30 -1.43 4.36
N THR A 14 -8.46 -1.19 3.77
CA THR A 14 -9.56 -2.17 3.72
C THR A 14 -9.16 -3.45 2.98
N MET A 15 -8.36 -3.35 1.90
CA MET A 15 -7.84 -4.54 1.21
C MET A 15 -6.84 -5.31 2.08
N LEU A 16 -5.99 -4.61 2.84
CA LEU A 16 -5.00 -5.21 3.74
C LEU A 16 -5.65 -5.93 4.92
N GLU A 17 -6.80 -5.47 5.41
CA GLU A 17 -7.59 -6.15 6.46
C GLU A 17 -8.09 -7.53 6.04
N MET A 18 -8.29 -7.75 4.74
CA MET A 18 -8.71 -9.03 4.17
C MET A 18 -7.55 -9.96 3.80
N MET A 19 -6.30 -9.50 3.96
CA MET A 19 -5.08 -10.21 3.58
C MET A 19 -4.26 -10.60 4.80
N ASP A 20 -3.34 -11.57 4.63
CA ASP A 20 -2.37 -11.90 5.68
C ASP A 20 -1.25 -10.85 5.70
N VAL A 21 -1.46 -9.81 6.52
CA VAL A 21 -0.51 -8.72 6.75
C VAL A 21 -0.40 -8.44 8.25
N PRO A 22 0.83 -8.41 8.80
CA PRO A 22 1.03 -8.07 10.21
C PRO A 22 0.51 -6.68 10.55
N GLU A 23 -0.08 -6.52 11.74
CA GLU A 23 -0.71 -5.27 12.20
C GLU A 23 0.24 -4.06 12.13
N MET A 24 1.51 -4.25 12.48
CA MET A 24 2.56 -3.24 12.39
C MET A 24 2.82 -2.71 10.97
N ARG A 25 2.44 -3.47 9.94
CA ARG A 25 2.62 -3.15 8.52
C ARG A 25 1.35 -2.63 7.85
N MET A 26 0.22 -2.59 8.57
CA MET A 26 -1.04 -2.04 8.07
C MET A 26 -1.05 -0.51 7.99
N ASP A 27 -0.08 0.16 8.63
CA ASP A 27 0.09 1.61 8.52
C ASP A 27 0.69 1.99 7.14
N VAL A 28 -0.18 2.46 6.25
CA VAL A 28 0.14 2.87 4.86
C VAL A 28 0.64 4.32 4.75
N ASP A 29 0.75 5.05 5.86
CA ASP A 29 1.35 6.39 5.87
C ASP A 29 2.88 6.35 5.95
N ARG A 30 3.44 5.23 6.43
CA ARG A 30 4.88 5.01 6.47
C ARG A 30 5.41 4.47 5.14
N GLN A 31 6.31 5.21 4.53
CA GLN A 31 6.95 4.78 3.28
C GLN A 31 7.74 3.46 3.42
N SER A 32 8.28 3.18 4.61
CA SER A 32 8.95 1.91 4.91
C SER A 32 7.97 0.72 4.86
N ASN A 33 6.72 0.92 5.30
CA ASN A 33 5.68 -0.10 5.21
C ASN A 33 5.23 -0.32 3.78
N LEU A 34 5.04 0.75 2.99
CA LEU A 34 4.74 0.62 1.54
C LEU A 34 5.81 -0.17 0.79
N ARG A 35 7.10 0.09 1.08
CA ARG A 35 8.22 -0.69 0.53
C ARG A 35 8.20 -2.15 0.99
N TRP A 36 7.86 -2.40 2.25
CA TRP A 36 7.74 -3.75 2.79
C TRP A 36 6.59 -4.51 2.11
N LEU A 37 5.42 -3.90 1.98
CA LEU A 37 4.24 -4.45 1.30
C LEU A 37 4.58 -4.80 -0.15
N ASN A 38 5.21 -3.89 -0.90
CA ASN A 38 5.58 -4.15 -2.29
C ASN A 38 6.48 -5.40 -2.47
N ARG A 39 7.31 -5.73 -1.47
CA ARG A 39 8.21 -6.89 -1.51
C ARG A 39 7.60 -8.17 -0.94
N ASN A 40 6.79 -8.06 0.10
CA ASN A 40 6.37 -9.22 0.91
C ASN A 40 4.92 -9.63 0.67
N LEU A 41 4.08 -8.74 0.14
CA LEU A 41 2.65 -9.03 -0.04
C LEU A 41 2.43 -10.26 -0.93
N ARG A 42 3.26 -10.43 -1.98
CA ARG A 42 3.20 -11.57 -2.91
C ARG A 42 3.48 -12.91 -2.23
N ILE A 43 4.30 -12.95 -1.19
CA ILE A 43 4.78 -14.21 -0.58
C ILE A 43 3.61 -14.96 0.07
N ARG A 44 2.71 -14.23 0.73
CA ARG A 44 1.57 -14.81 1.46
C ARG A 44 0.23 -14.60 0.78
N ASN A 45 0.11 -13.58 -0.07
CA ASN A 45 -1.14 -13.19 -0.70
C ASN A 45 -1.08 -13.28 -2.23
N GLY A 46 -0.07 -13.94 -2.81
CA GLY A 46 0.10 -14.03 -4.27
C GLY A 46 -1.10 -14.64 -5.00
N ASP A 47 -1.80 -15.58 -4.36
CA ASP A 47 -3.00 -16.23 -4.91
C ASP A 47 -4.31 -15.50 -4.54
N HIS A 48 -4.23 -14.38 -3.82
CA HIS A 48 -5.41 -13.64 -3.38
C HIS A 48 -5.96 -12.77 -4.54
N PRO A 49 -7.28 -12.77 -4.80
CA PRO A 49 -7.86 -12.01 -5.93
C PRO A 49 -7.64 -10.49 -5.83
N LEU A 50 -7.46 -9.94 -4.63
CA LEU A 50 -7.18 -8.52 -4.42
C LEU A 50 -5.69 -8.15 -4.51
N PHE A 51 -4.80 -9.13 -4.70
CA PHE A 51 -3.36 -8.92 -4.66
C PHE A 51 -2.87 -7.95 -5.74
N GLU A 52 -3.30 -8.14 -6.99
CA GLU A 52 -2.91 -7.26 -8.10
C GLU A 52 -3.37 -5.82 -7.85
N THR A 53 -4.61 -5.64 -7.40
CA THR A 53 -5.13 -4.31 -7.09
C THR A 53 -4.35 -3.64 -5.93
N ALA A 54 -4.01 -4.42 -4.91
CA ALA A 54 -3.25 -3.92 -3.76
C ALA A 54 -1.82 -3.51 -4.15
N ILE A 55 -1.13 -4.31 -4.97
CA ILE A 55 0.26 -4.02 -5.37
C ILE A 55 0.33 -2.79 -6.27
N GLU A 56 -0.65 -2.61 -7.16
CA GLU A 56 -0.76 -1.41 -8.01
C GLU A 56 -0.99 -0.15 -7.18
N LEU A 57 -1.90 -0.20 -6.19
CA LEU A 57 -2.16 0.90 -5.27
C LEU A 57 -0.90 1.27 -4.47
N VAL A 58 -0.18 0.28 -3.95
CA VAL A 58 1.09 0.48 -3.24
C VAL A 58 2.12 1.16 -4.16
N GLY A 59 2.28 0.69 -5.39
CA GLY A 59 3.20 1.28 -6.36
C GLY A 59 2.85 2.72 -6.72
N TRP A 60 1.56 3.03 -6.85
CA TRP A 60 1.09 4.40 -7.08
C TRP A 60 1.37 5.31 -5.88
N LEU A 61 1.09 4.85 -4.65
CA LEU A 61 1.36 5.61 -3.42
C LEU A 61 2.86 5.86 -3.21
N MET A 62 3.72 4.90 -3.55
CA MET A 62 5.16 5.10 -3.49
C MET A 62 5.64 6.19 -4.45
N LYS A 63 5.04 6.27 -5.65
CA LYS A 63 5.36 7.31 -6.64
C LYS A 63 4.86 8.68 -6.20
N SER A 64 3.64 8.76 -5.66
CA SER A 64 3.05 10.04 -5.22
C SER A 64 3.77 10.67 -4.03
N GLU A 65 4.32 9.86 -3.12
CA GLU A 65 5.13 10.35 -2.00
C GLU A 65 6.54 10.81 -2.44
N ARG A 66 7.08 10.28 -3.55
CA ARG A 66 8.40 10.65 -4.09
C ARG A 66 8.41 12.01 -4.79
N THR A 67 7.27 12.42 -5.35
CA THR A 67 7.13 13.72 -6.03
C THR A 67 6.93 14.91 -5.09
N ARG A 68 6.96 14.70 -3.76
CA ARG A 68 7.07 15.83 -2.83
C ARG A 68 8.48 16.44 -3.00
N PRO A 69 8.62 17.69 -3.50
CA PRO A 69 9.92 18.32 -3.55
C PRO A 69 10.43 18.41 -2.12
N VAL A 70 11.61 17.85 -1.90
CA VAL A 70 12.36 18.05 -0.66
C VAL A 70 12.82 19.50 -0.72
N CYS A 71 12.22 20.33 0.13
CA CYS A 71 12.63 21.72 0.35
C CYS A 71 14.03 21.76 0.96
#